data_AF-B7FT42-F1
#
_entry.id   AF-B7FT42-F1
#
_cell.length_a   1.000
_cell.length_b   1.000
_cell.length_c   1.000
_cell.angle_alpha   90.00
_cell.angle_beta   90.00
_cell.angle_gamma   90.00
#
_symmetry.space_group_name_H-M   'P 1'
#
loop_
_entity.id
_entity.type
_entity.pdbx_description
1 polymer ?
#
loop_
_entity_poly.entity_id
_entity_poly.type
_entity_poly.pdbx_seq_one_letter_code
_entity_poly.pdbx_strand_id
1 'polypeptide(L)'
;MAKRDDRNESRPSFHRLERPSKCPSCSRLIRVKTGARLASYLGLCIVAFHCWNTRSFYSKLTENHARGRISDEVEDESGRISLTCIEAVEGLVKGKILLIAIDFDLTIISIHTGGRWKWSADDLVPYVRPEFRCIICECLQKDIHVAVATFSDQVDLISDVLAATVAHDDAAQIPIYGGTANVRGSFEGKRSQLLLAVEHVEAKTGLSLPKEATVLVDDDRANIARAKKDGYKTIFYDPTIPHNKFPSF
;
A
#
# COMPACT_ATOMS: atom_id res chain seq x y z
N MET A 1 35.31 -51.65 25.94
CA MET A 1 36.26 -50.53 26.19
C MET A 1 35.94 -49.46 25.14
N ALA A 2 35.12 -48.47 25.49
CA ALA A 2 35.53 -47.11 25.91
C ALA A 2 36.01 -46.27 24.69
N LYS A 3 35.49 -45.09 24.31
CA LYS A 3 34.62 -44.08 24.95
C LYS A 3 33.84 -43.32 23.85
N ARG A 4 32.64 -42.83 24.21
CA ARG A 4 31.86 -41.81 23.48
C ARG A 4 32.48 -40.44 23.74
N ASP A 5 32.54 -39.59 22.71
CA ASP A 5 32.86 -38.16 22.84
C ASP A 5 31.58 -37.35 22.67
N ASP A 6 31.10 -36.82 23.79
CA ASP A 6 30.02 -35.86 23.90
C ASP A 6 30.59 -34.45 23.63
N ARG A 7 30.28 -33.87 22.47
CA ARG A 7 30.49 -32.43 22.24
C ARG A 7 29.24 -31.66 22.62
N ASN A 8 29.37 -31.09 23.82
CA ASN A 8 28.53 -30.14 24.52
C ASN A 8 28.59 -28.78 23.80
N GLU A 9 27.62 -28.46 22.94
CA GLU A 9 27.43 -27.11 22.42
C GLU A 9 26.40 -26.36 23.27
N SER A 10 26.95 -25.44 24.06
CA SER A 10 26.28 -24.51 24.95
C SER A 10 25.28 -23.60 24.22
N ARG A 11 24.03 -23.62 24.71
CA ARG A 11 22.97 -22.67 24.34
C ARG A 11 23.33 -21.24 24.76
N PRO A 12 23.09 -20.21 23.92
CA PRO A 12 23.21 -18.82 24.34
C PRO A 12 22.09 -18.45 25.32
N SER A 13 22.47 -17.84 26.43
CA SER A 13 21.58 -17.31 27.46
C SER A 13 20.82 -16.09 26.95
N PHE A 14 19.49 -16.17 26.98
CA PHE A 14 18.61 -15.02 26.79
C PHE A 14 18.78 -14.04 27.95
N HIS A 15 19.41 -12.89 27.68
CA HIS A 15 19.32 -11.74 28.57
C HIS A 15 17.87 -11.23 28.57
N ARG A 16 17.24 -11.37 29.74
CA ARG A 16 15.96 -10.78 30.10
C ARG A 16 16.06 -9.26 29.99
N LEU A 17 15.42 -8.67 29.00
CA LEU A 17 15.22 -7.22 28.93
C LEU A 17 14.31 -6.80 30.09
N GLU A 18 14.87 -6.02 31.00
CA GLU A 18 14.14 -5.39 32.09
C GLU A 18 13.18 -4.33 31.55
N ARG A 19 11.97 -4.29 32.12
CA ARG A 19 10.93 -3.31 31.78
C ARG A 19 11.37 -1.93 32.27
N PRO A 20 11.28 -0.86 31.46
CA PRO A 20 11.52 0.48 31.95
C PRO A 20 10.46 0.87 33.00
N SER A 21 10.99 1.41 34.10
CA SER A 21 10.31 1.89 35.29
C SER A 21 9.34 3.04 34.99
N LYS A 22 8.21 3.02 35.71
CA LYS A 22 7.17 4.05 35.73
C LYS A 22 7.77 5.44 36.01
N CYS A 23 7.47 6.42 35.17
CA CYS A 23 7.74 7.83 35.41
C CYS A 23 6.80 8.37 36.50
N PRO A 24 7.30 8.94 37.61
CA PRO A 24 6.49 9.48 38.69
C PRO A 24 6.41 11.02 38.59
N SER A 25 5.68 11.55 37.61
CA SER A 25 5.28 12.97 37.64
C SER A 25 4.12 13.27 36.68
N CYS A 26 2.89 12.92 37.04
CA CYS A 26 1.71 13.71 36.65
C CYS A 26 0.46 13.26 37.42
N SER A 27 0.44 13.57 38.72
CA SER A 27 -0.77 13.53 39.53
C SER A 27 -1.24 14.96 39.78
N ARG A 28 -2.21 15.42 38.99
CA ARG A 28 -3.22 16.39 39.45
C ARG A 28 -4.55 16.09 38.77
N LEU A 29 -5.40 15.39 39.53
CA LEU A 29 -6.84 15.38 39.31
C LEU A 29 -7.37 16.82 39.43
N ILE A 30 -8.02 17.33 38.39
CA ILE A 30 -9.17 18.21 38.58
C ILE A 30 -10.40 17.38 38.25
N ARG A 31 -11.23 17.22 39.28
CA ARG A 31 -12.52 16.56 39.25
C ARG A 31 -13.53 17.55 38.69
N VAL A 32 -14.00 17.35 37.46
CA VAL A 32 -15.23 18.00 36.97
C VAL A 32 -16.24 16.90 36.68
N LYS A 33 -17.25 16.79 37.54
CA LYS A 33 -18.49 16.07 37.25
C LYS A 33 -19.32 16.96 36.34
N THR A 34 -19.66 16.50 35.13
CA THR A 34 -20.92 16.81 34.44
C THR A 34 -21.01 16.07 33.11
N GLY A 35 -22.13 15.39 32.88
CA GLY A 35 -22.75 15.29 31.57
C GLY A 35 -22.23 14.23 30.60
N ALA A 36 -22.81 13.04 30.66
CA ALA A 36 -22.91 12.18 29.49
C ALA A 36 -23.67 12.93 28.37
N ARG A 37 -22.97 13.32 27.30
CA ARG A 37 -23.45 13.67 25.94
C ARG A 37 -22.32 14.36 25.16
N LEU A 38 -21.30 13.62 24.72
CA LEU A 38 -20.27 14.18 23.80
C LEU A 38 -19.52 13.11 22.96
N ALA A 39 -19.86 11.83 23.09
CA ALA A 39 -19.24 10.77 22.28
C ALA A 39 -19.81 10.66 20.85
N SER A 40 -20.93 11.33 20.56
CA SER A 40 -21.58 11.29 19.23
C SER A 40 -21.02 12.33 18.25
N TYR A 41 -20.34 13.37 18.73
CA TYR A 41 -19.88 14.48 17.88
C TYR A 41 -18.45 14.28 17.33
N LEU A 42 -17.55 13.63 18.06
CA LEU A 42 -16.19 13.39 17.56
C LEU A 42 -16.13 12.36 16.42
N GLY A 43 -17.00 11.35 16.42
CA GLY A 43 -17.11 10.41 15.30
C GLY A 43 -17.67 11.04 14.02
N LEU A 44 -18.55 12.03 14.15
CA LEU A 44 -19.10 12.79 13.02
C LEU A 44 -18.10 13.81 12.44
N CYS A 45 -17.21 14.37 13.27
CA CYS A 45 -16.20 15.33 12.81
C CYS A 45 -15.07 14.70 11.98
N ILE A 46 -14.67 13.45 12.27
CA ILE A 46 -13.62 12.75 11.49
C ILE A 46 -14.14 12.34 10.10
N VAL A 47 -15.39 11.85 10.03
CA VAL A 47 -16.07 11.56 8.75
C VAL A 47 -16.29 12.85 7.94
N ALA A 48 -16.64 13.97 8.61
CA ALA A 48 -16.78 15.26 7.95
C ALA A 48 -15.44 15.85 7.47
N PHE A 49 -14.33 15.61 8.16
CA PHE A 49 -13.01 16.11 7.76
C PHE A 49 -12.44 15.33 6.55
N HIS A 50 -12.61 14.00 6.50
CA HIS A 50 -12.26 13.23 5.31
C HIS A 50 -13.19 13.52 4.12
N CYS A 51 -14.48 13.74 4.36
CA CYS A 51 -15.43 14.10 3.31
C CYS A 51 -15.27 15.56 2.83
N TRP A 52 -14.73 16.46 3.67
CA TRP A 52 -14.35 17.82 3.28
C TRP A 52 -13.06 17.82 2.45
N ASN A 53 -12.08 16.96 2.73
CA ASN A 53 -10.83 16.94 1.95
C ASN A 53 -11.04 16.41 0.52
N THR A 54 -11.92 15.40 0.34
CA THR A 54 -12.33 14.95 -1.00
C THR A 54 -13.25 15.97 -1.68
N ARG A 55 -14.24 16.55 -0.98
CA ARG A 55 -15.05 17.65 -1.56
C ARG A 55 -14.24 18.88 -1.90
N SER A 56 -13.18 19.21 -1.17
CA SER A 56 -12.34 20.37 -1.46
C SER A 56 -11.47 20.16 -2.68
N PHE A 57 -11.13 18.92 -3.03
CA PHE A 57 -10.47 18.59 -4.29
C PHE A 57 -11.46 18.71 -5.46
N TYR A 58 -12.65 18.11 -5.33
CA TYR A 58 -13.69 18.17 -6.36
C TYR A 58 -14.35 19.56 -6.52
N SER A 59 -14.44 20.39 -5.46
CA SER A 59 -15.04 21.74 -5.56
C SER A 59 -14.08 22.79 -6.11
N LYS A 60 -12.76 22.61 -5.94
CA LYS A 60 -11.75 23.47 -6.59
C LYS A 60 -11.68 23.23 -8.10
N LEU A 61 -12.07 22.05 -8.57
CA LEU A 61 -12.24 21.74 -9.99
C LEU A 61 -13.45 22.48 -10.58
N THR A 62 -14.56 22.62 -9.84
CA THR A 62 -15.77 23.30 -10.34
C THR A 62 -15.70 24.83 -10.26
N GLU A 63 -14.94 25.43 -9.33
CA GLU A 63 -14.79 26.89 -9.24
C GLU A 63 -13.87 27.50 -10.32
N ASN A 64 -12.90 26.73 -10.83
CA ASN A 64 -12.02 27.18 -11.93
C ASN A 64 -12.71 27.15 -13.31
N HIS A 65 -13.87 26.50 -13.42
CA HIS A 65 -14.71 26.42 -14.62
C HIS A 65 -15.24 27.80 -15.09
N ALA A 66 -15.12 28.85 -14.27
CA ALA A 66 -15.54 30.22 -14.60
C ALA A 66 -14.47 31.05 -15.35
N ARG A 67 -13.25 30.53 -15.57
CA ARG A 67 -12.15 31.28 -16.23
C ARG A 67 -11.40 30.47 -17.29
N GLY A 68 -12.10 30.14 -18.37
CA GLY A 68 -11.63 30.26 -19.75
C GLY A 68 -10.37 29.50 -20.20
N ARG A 69 -10.64 28.43 -20.98
CA ARG A 69 -9.95 28.08 -22.24
C ARG A 69 -8.57 27.42 -22.17
N ILE A 70 -8.41 26.43 -21.28
CA ILE A 70 -7.53 25.24 -21.43
C ILE A 70 -8.20 24.12 -20.59
N SER A 71 -9.15 23.34 -21.10
CA SER A 71 -9.90 22.43 -20.18
C SER A 71 -10.51 21.16 -20.77
N ASP A 72 -10.96 21.11 -22.02
CA ASP A 72 -11.94 20.06 -22.36
C ASP A 72 -11.33 18.66 -22.56
N GLU A 73 -10.08 18.54 -23.05
CA GLU A 73 -9.44 17.23 -23.28
C GLU A 73 -8.78 16.66 -22.02
N VAL A 74 -8.20 17.52 -21.17
CA VAL A 74 -7.53 17.10 -19.91
C VAL A 74 -8.57 16.71 -18.84
N GLU A 75 -9.73 17.39 -18.81
CA GLU A 75 -10.83 17.02 -17.91
C GLU A 75 -11.48 15.69 -18.31
N ASP A 76 -11.62 15.41 -19.62
CA ASP A 76 -12.15 14.13 -20.13
C ASP A 76 -11.23 12.94 -19.78
N GLU A 77 -9.92 13.12 -19.91
CA GLU A 77 -8.95 12.06 -19.57
C GLU A 77 -8.91 11.77 -18.06
N SER A 78 -8.86 12.80 -17.21
CA SER A 78 -8.90 12.61 -15.75
C SER A 78 -10.23 12.01 -15.28
N GLY A 79 -11.35 12.41 -15.90
CA GLY A 79 -12.67 11.84 -15.60
C GLY A 79 -12.77 10.37 -15.99
N ARG A 80 -12.26 9.99 -17.17
CA ARG A 80 -12.22 8.59 -17.63
C ARG A 80 -11.34 7.71 -16.76
N ILE A 81 -10.16 8.19 -16.38
CA ILE A 81 -9.25 7.45 -15.47
C ILE A 81 -9.95 7.20 -14.12
N SER A 82 -10.70 8.18 -13.61
CA SER A 82 -11.45 8.01 -12.36
C SER A 82 -12.55 6.94 -12.49
N LEU A 83 -13.30 6.90 -13.59
CA LEU A 83 -14.37 5.91 -13.79
C LEU A 83 -13.81 4.48 -13.93
N THR A 84 -12.78 4.28 -14.76
CA THR A 84 -12.17 2.95 -14.95
C THR A 84 -11.54 2.43 -13.66
N CYS A 85 -10.94 3.32 -12.87
CA CYS A 85 -10.40 3.03 -11.54
C CYS A 85 -11.47 2.60 -10.52
N ILE A 86 -12.62 3.27 -10.50
CA ILE A 86 -13.73 2.88 -9.61
C ILE A 86 -14.26 1.51 -10.00
N GLU A 87 -14.51 1.27 -11.29
CA GLU A 87 -14.97 -0.02 -11.80
C GLU A 87 -13.99 -1.16 -11.49
N ALA A 88 -12.70 -0.87 -11.64
CA ALA A 88 -11.60 -1.76 -11.27
C ALA A 88 -11.65 -2.19 -9.80
N VAL A 89 -11.71 -1.21 -8.90
CA VAL A 89 -11.76 -1.47 -7.45
C VAL A 89 -13.08 -2.13 -7.05
N GLU A 90 -14.19 -1.80 -7.70
CA GLU A 90 -15.44 -2.55 -7.52
C GLU A 90 -15.32 -4.02 -7.92
N GLY A 91 -14.56 -4.33 -8.98
CA GLY A 91 -14.22 -5.70 -9.36
C GLY A 91 -13.48 -6.43 -8.23
N LEU A 92 -12.51 -5.76 -7.59
CA LEU A 92 -11.80 -6.29 -6.43
C LEU A 92 -12.75 -6.57 -5.24
N VAL A 93 -13.64 -5.62 -4.94
CA VAL A 93 -14.64 -5.78 -3.86
C VAL A 93 -15.59 -6.95 -4.16
N LYS A 94 -16.15 -7.03 -5.37
CA LYS A 94 -17.02 -8.13 -5.82
C LYS A 94 -16.27 -9.47 -5.78
N GLY A 95 -14.99 -9.46 -6.12
CA GLY A 95 -14.07 -10.59 -6.04
C GLY A 95 -13.63 -10.97 -4.63
N LYS A 96 -14.10 -10.26 -3.58
CA LYS A 96 -13.74 -10.45 -2.18
C LYS A 96 -12.22 -10.37 -1.94
N ILE A 97 -11.57 -9.45 -2.64
CA ILE A 97 -10.16 -9.12 -2.42
C ILE A 97 -10.04 -8.25 -1.17
N LEU A 98 -9.05 -8.58 -0.35
CA LEU A 98 -8.73 -7.85 0.89
C LEU A 98 -7.31 -7.27 0.85
N LEU A 99 -6.43 -7.78 -0.02
CA LEU A 99 -5.08 -7.29 -0.23
C LEU A 99 -4.75 -7.20 -1.72
N ILE A 100 -4.28 -6.04 -2.14
CA ILE A 100 -3.63 -5.82 -3.43
C ILE A 100 -2.13 -5.55 -3.21
N ALA A 101 -1.29 -6.36 -3.84
CA ALA A 101 0.15 -6.16 -3.91
C ALA A 101 0.50 -5.68 -5.33
N ILE A 102 1.18 -4.55 -5.45
CA ILE A 102 1.43 -3.87 -6.73
C ILE A 102 2.93 -3.77 -6.97
N ASP A 103 3.39 -4.08 -8.19
CA ASP A 103 4.75 -3.76 -8.60
C ASP A 103 4.99 -2.25 -8.71
N PHE A 104 6.25 -1.85 -8.54
CA PHE A 104 6.67 -0.48 -8.67
C PHE A 104 7.12 -0.14 -10.11
N ASP A 105 8.26 -0.68 -10.55
CA ASP A 105 8.83 -0.39 -11.87
C ASP A 105 7.88 -0.83 -12.99
N LEU A 106 7.76 0.00 -14.04
CA LEU A 106 6.85 -0.20 -15.19
C LEU A 106 5.36 -0.41 -14.85
N THR A 107 4.99 -0.50 -13.58
CA THR A 107 3.62 -0.67 -13.08
C THR A 107 3.14 0.62 -12.41
N ILE A 108 3.46 0.88 -11.14
CA ILE A 108 3.11 2.17 -10.49
C ILE A 108 3.76 3.35 -11.20
N ILE A 109 5.00 3.20 -11.64
CA ILE A 109 5.71 4.20 -12.44
C ILE A 109 5.83 3.75 -13.90
N SER A 110 5.93 4.71 -14.82
CA SER A 110 5.98 4.46 -16.26
C SER A 110 7.36 4.10 -16.79
N ILE A 111 8.38 4.10 -15.94
CA ILE A 111 9.77 3.81 -16.30
C ILE A 111 10.33 2.67 -15.45
N HIS A 112 11.43 2.10 -15.95
CA HIS A 112 12.19 1.08 -15.23
C HIS A 112 13.42 1.73 -14.57
N THR A 113 13.47 1.75 -13.24
CA THR A 113 14.56 2.35 -12.44
C THR A 113 15.84 1.52 -12.46
N GLY A 114 15.76 0.26 -12.89
CA GLY A 114 16.88 -0.68 -12.80
C GLY A 114 17.20 -1.11 -11.37
N GLY A 115 16.27 -0.88 -10.43
CA GLY A 115 16.47 -1.11 -9.00
C GLY A 115 17.51 -0.20 -8.33
N ARG A 116 18.01 0.81 -9.05
CA ARG A 116 19.04 1.76 -8.59
C ARG A 116 18.83 3.16 -9.18
N TRP A 117 17.67 3.73 -8.93
CA TRP A 117 17.40 5.14 -9.22
C TRP A 117 18.42 6.02 -8.49
N LYS A 118 19.05 6.94 -9.23
CA LYS A 118 20.16 7.77 -8.71
C LYS A 118 19.74 9.16 -8.26
N TRP A 119 18.49 9.53 -8.55
CA TRP A 119 17.96 10.86 -8.29
C TRP A 119 16.96 10.81 -7.13
N SER A 120 16.30 11.94 -6.86
CA SER A 120 15.37 12.06 -5.74
C SER A 120 14.02 11.39 -6.04
N ALA A 121 13.18 11.27 -5.00
CA ALA A 121 11.77 10.93 -5.16
C ALA A 121 11.02 11.95 -6.02
N ASP A 122 11.31 13.26 -5.86
CA ASP A 122 10.68 14.32 -6.64
C ASP A 122 10.95 14.18 -8.14
N ASP A 123 12.13 13.65 -8.51
CA ASP A 123 12.47 13.36 -9.90
C ASP A 123 11.70 12.13 -10.45
N LEU A 124 11.19 11.27 -9.57
CA LEU A 124 10.50 10.04 -9.94
C LEU A 124 8.96 10.19 -9.93
N VAL A 125 8.43 11.10 -9.11
CA VAL A 125 6.98 11.42 -9.01
C VAL A 125 6.32 11.71 -10.36
N PRO A 126 6.93 12.46 -11.30
CA PRO A 126 6.33 12.70 -12.62
C PRO A 126 6.08 11.44 -13.45
N TYR A 127 6.73 10.33 -13.12
CA TYR A 127 6.55 9.04 -13.79
C TYR A 127 5.46 8.18 -13.13
N VAL A 128 4.91 8.60 -11.99
CA VAL A 128 3.81 7.88 -11.33
C VAL A 128 2.57 7.94 -12.22
N ARG A 129 2.03 6.76 -12.51
CA ARG A 129 0.88 6.57 -13.37
C ARG A 129 -0.40 7.03 -12.65
N PRO A 130 -1.18 7.97 -13.22
CA PRO A 130 -2.39 8.50 -12.58
C PRO A 130 -3.41 7.41 -12.20
N GLU A 131 -3.52 6.36 -12.99
CA GLU A 131 -4.43 5.25 -12.75
C GLU A 131 -4.06 4.45 -11.49
N PHE A 132 -2.76 4.24 -11.21
CA PHE A 132 -2.34 3.55 -10.00
C PHE A 132 -2.46 4.44 -8.76
N ARG A 133 -2.25 5.76 -8.91
CA ARG A 133 -2.59 6.72 -7.85
C ARG A 133 -4.07 6.60 -7.48
N CYS A 134 -4.96 6.56 -8.47
CA CYS A 134 -6.38 6.40 -8.23
C CYS A 134 -6.70 5.05 -7.57
N ILE A 135 -6.19 3.94 -8.10
CA ILE A 135 -6.45 2.59 -7.58
C ILE A 135 -6.02 2.46 -6.12
N ILE A 136 -4.84 2.98 -5.77
CA ILE A 136 -4.34 2.96 -4.39
C ILE A 136 -5.30 3.70 -3.46
N CYS A 137 -5.69 4.93 -3.81
CA CYS A 137 -6.63 5.73 -3.01
C CYS A 137 -7.99 5.03 -2.86
N GLU A 138 -8.56 4.53 -3.95
CA GLU A 138 -9.86 3.85 -3.95
C GLU A 138 -9.81 2.53 -3.16
N CYS A 139 -8.73 1.76 -3.26
CA CYS A 139 -8.56 0.55 -2.45
C CYS A 139 -8.56 0.88 -0.95
N LEU A 140 -7.79 1.88 -0.53
CA LEU A 140 -7.73 2.29 0.87
C LEU A 140 -9.09 2.79 1.39
N GLN A 141 -9.84 3.54 0.58
CA GLN A 141 -11.20 3.97 0.93
C GLN A 141 -12.22 2.83 1.05
N LYS A 142 -11.95 1.68 0.42
CA LYS A 142 -12.79 0.48 0.45
C LYS A 142 -12.29 -0.58 1.43
N ASP A 143 -11.38 -0.20 2.34
CA ASP A 143 -10.74 -1.09 3.30
C ASP A 143 -10.02 -2.29 2.65
N ILE A 144 -9.54 -2.13 1.42
CA ILE A 144 -8.63 -3.08 0.76
C ILE A 144 -7.20 -2.66 1.12
N HIS A 145 -6.45 -3.57 1.74
CA HIS A 145 -5.06 -3.34 2.07
C HIS A 145 -4.23 -3.22 0.79
N VAL A 146 -3.31 -2.25 0.76
CA VAL A 146 -2.39 -2.03 -0.35
C VAL A 146 -0.97 -2.30 0.13
N ALA A 147 -0.18 -3.03 -0.65
CA ALA A 147 1.25 -3.21 -0.44
C ALA A 147 2.01 -3.01 -1.76
N VAL A 148 3.26 -2.56 -1.68
CA VAL A 148 4.16 -2.57 -2.84
C VAL A 148 5.04 -3.81 -2.76
N ALA A 149 5.10 -4.58 -3.84
CA ALA A 149 5.94 -5.76 -3.98
C ALA A 149 6.92 -5.53 -5.14
N THR A 150 8.18 -5.28 -4.84
CA THR A 150 9.19 -4.87 -5.83
C THR A 150 10.51 -5.61 -5.61
N PHE A 151 11.33 -5.71 -6.67
CA PHE A 151 12.71 -6.18 -6.54
C PHE A 151 13.70 -5.07 -6.21
N SER A 152 13.28 -3.80 -6.25
CA SER A 152 14.13 -2.69 -5.82
C SER A 152 14.42 -2.77 -4.32
N ASP A 153 15.68 -2.61 -3.94
CA ASP A 153 16.09 -2.50 -2.53
C ASP A 153 15.87 -1.08 -1.98
N GLN A 154 15.50 -0.11 -2.82
CA GLN A 154 15.35 1.31 -2.44
C GLN A 154 13.98 1.60 -1.81
N VAL A 155 13.66 0.90 -0.73
CA VAL A 155 12.37 0.98 -0.05
C VAL A 155 12.03 2.40 0.42
N ASP A 156 13.00 3.11 0.99
CA ASP A 156 12.80 4.48 1.48
C ASP A 156 12.45 5.45 0.34
N LEU A 157 13.14 5.34 -0.80
CA LEU A 157 12.84 6.14 -2.00
C LEU A 157 11.41 5.89 -2.49
N ILE A 158 10.97 4.62 -2.52
CA ILE A 158 9.62 4.26 -2.95
C ILE A 158 8.58 4.82 -1.97
N SER A 159 8.88 4.79 -0.66
CA SER A 159 8.04 5.39 0.37
C SER A 159 7.87 6.89 0.16
N ASP A 160 8.96 7.60 -0.13
CA ASP A 160 8.95 9.04 -0.40
C ASP A 160 8.13 9.38 -1.66
N VAL A 161 8.24 8.56 -2.71
CA VAL A 161 7.41 8.70 -3.93
C VAL A 161 5.93 8.50 -3.61
N LEU A 162 5.56 7.48 -2.83
CA LEU A 162 4.16 7.26 -2.44
C LEU A 162 3.63 8.41 -1.58
N ALA A 163 4.43 8.91 -0.63
CA ALA A 163 4.09 10.04 0.23
C ALA A 163 3.87 11.35 -0.55
N ALA A 164 4.58 11.53 -1.66
CA ALA A 164 4.37 12.66 -2.58
C ALA A 164 3.18 12.45 -3.54
N THR A 165 2.70 11.21 -3.69
CA THR A 165 1.66 10.83 -4.65
C THR A 165 0.25 10.81 -4.04
N VAL A 166 0.09 10.19 -2.87
CA VAL A 166 -1.20 10.05 -2.18
C VAL A 166 -1.24 10.89 -0.90
N ALA A 167 -2.38 10.93 -0.20
CA ALA A 167 -2.43 11.66 1.07
C ALA A 167 -1.42 11.05 2.06
N HIS A 168 -0.77 11.89 2.88
CA HIS A 168 0.28 11.44 3.78
C HIS A 168 -0.16 10.27 4.70
N ASP A 169 -1.38 10.36 5.25
CA ASP A 169 -1.93 9.33 6.13
C ASP A 169 -2.26 8.02 5.38
N ASP A 170 -2.51 8.10 4.07
CA ASP A 170 -2.70 6.94 3.20
C ASP A 170 -1.37 6.26 2.88
N ALA A 171 -0.35 7.05 2.52
CA ALA A 171 0.99 6.54 2.21
C ALA A 171 1.61 5.78 3.39
N ALA A 172 1.44 6.30 4.61
CA ALA A 172 1.94 5.66 5.84
C ALA A 172 1.34 4.27 6.11
N GLN A 173 0.24 3.92 5.45
CA GLN A 173 -0.41 2.61 5.60
C GLN A 173 0.06 1.57 4.59
N ILE A 174 0.88 1.95 3.60
CA ILE A 174 1.29 1.09 2.49
C ILE A 174 2.67 0.48 2.81
N PRO A 175 2.75 -0.76 3.30
CA PRO A 175 4.04 -1.42 3.45
C PRO A 175 4.68 -1.69 2.08
N ILE A 176 6.00 -1.51 2.02
CA ILE A 176 6.81 -1.76 0.82
C ILE A 176 7.75 -2.92 1.12
N TYR A 177 7.64 -3.98 0.32
CA TYR A 177 8.48 -5.16 0.38
C TYR A 177 9.42 -5.15 -0.82
N GLY A 178 10.61 -4.62 -0.59
CA GLY A 178 11.68 -4.52 -1.57
C GLY A 178 12.68 -5.66 -1.52
N GLY A 179 13.52 -5.68 -2.55
CA GLY A 179 14.70 -6.52 -2.64
C GLY A 179 14.45 -7.97 -3.00
N THR A 180 15.54 -8.73 -3.14
CA THR A 180 15.50 -10.19 -3.29
C THR A 180 16.01 -10.91 -2.03
N ALA A 181 16.75 -10.22 -1.16
CA ALA A 181 17.60 -10.87 -0.16
C ALA A 181 16.91 -11.26 1.16
N ASN A 182 15.73 -10.73 1.48
CA ASN A 182 15.21 -10.76 2.85
C ASN A 182 14.33 -11.96 3.23
N VAL A 183 14.18 -12.98 2.36
CA VAL A 183 13.37 -14.17 2.67
C VAL A 183 14.01 -15.45 2.10
N ARG A 184 14.01 -16.54 2.90
CA ARG A 184 14.37 -17.88 2.43
C ARG A 184 13.50 -18.27 1.23
N GLY A 185 14.10 -18.48 0.06
CA GLY A 185 13.39 -18.79 -1.20
C GLY A 185 13.42 -17.67 -2.26
N SER A 186 14.26 -16.66 -2.06
CA SER A 186 14.52 -15.44 -2.88
C SER A 186 14.62 -15.58 -4.40
N PHE A 187 14.70 -16.78 -4.96
CA PHE A 187 14.85 -17.01 -6.40
C PHE A 187 13.52 -17.26 -7.13
N GLU A 188 12.38 -17.29 -6.42
CA GLU A 188 11.06 -17.64 -6.98
C GLU A 188 10.15 -16.42 -7.23
N GLY A 189 10.64 -15.40 -7.94
CA GLY A 189 9.81 -14.22 -8.28
C GLY A 189 9.36 -13.44 -7.04
N LYS A 190 8.13 -12.90 -7.05
CA LYS A 190 7.58 -12.06 -5.98
C LYS A 190 6.94 -12.80 -4.80
N ARG A 191 7.16 -14.10 -4.70
CA ARG A 191 6.56 -14.95 -3.67
C ARG A 191 6.86 -14.45 -2.25
N SER A 192 8.09 -14.01 -2.03
CA SER A 192 8.56 -13.54 -0.73
C SER A 192 7.85 -12.26 -0.29
N GLN A 193 7.69 -11.30 -1.21
CA GLN A 193 7.03 -10.03 -0.99
C GLN A 193 5.53 -10.24 -0.71
N LEU A 194 4.89 -11.12 -1.48
CA LEU A 194 3.49 -11.49 -1.25
C LEU A 194 3.27 -12.14 0.12
N LEU A 195 4.17 -13.05 0.53
CA LEU A 195 4.08 -13.67 1.85
C LEU A 195 4.16 -12.62 2.97
N LEU A 196 5.16 -11.72 2.91
CA LEU A 196 5.32 -10.67 3.91
C LEU A 196 4.13 -9.69 3.92
N ALA A 197 3.57 -9.37 2.75
CA ALA A 197 2.38 -8.53 2.65
C ALA A 197 1.17 -9.19 3.32
N VAL A 198 0.98 -10.50 3.10
CA VAL A 198 -0.07 -11.28 3.75
C VAL A 198 0.15 -11.30 5.27
N GLU A 199 1.35 -11.68 5.74
CA GLU A 199 1.68 -11.73 7.17
C GLU A 199 1.45 -10.38 7.87
N HIS A 200 1.76 -9.27 7.20
CA HIS A 200 1.50 -7.93 7.73
C HIS A 200 0.00 -7.65 7.91
N VAL A 201 -0.83 -7.99 6.92
CA VAL A 201 -2.29 -7.82 7.03
C VAL A 201 -2.85 -8.73 8.11
N GLU A 202 -2.41 -9.99 8.18
CA GLU A 202 -2.84 -10.93 9.22
C GLU A 202 -2.43 -10.43 10.62
N ALA A 203 -1.23 -9.88 10.78
CA ALA A 203 -0.77 -9.29 12.04
C ALA A 203 -1.56 -8.02 12.42
N LYS A 204 -1.91 -7.18 11.44
CA LYS A 204 -2.68 -5.94 11.65
C LYS A 204 -4.14 -6.22 12.01
N THR A 205 -4.75 -7.23 11.40
CA THR A 205 -6.20 -7.52 11.51
C THR A 205 -6.52 -8.64 12.50
N GLY A 206 -5.57 -9.52 12.79
CA GLY A 206 -5.77 -10.76 13.53
C GLY A 206 -6.54 -11.84 12.77
N LEU A 207 -6.79 -11.64 11.47
CA LEU A 207 -7.51 -12.58 10.61
C LEU A 207 -6.56 -13.28 9.67
N SER A 208 -6.79 -14.57 9.39
CA SER A 208 -6.03 -15.24 8.35
C SER A 208 -6.50 -14.81 6.96
N LEU A 209 -5.55 -14.47 6.10
CA LEU A 209 -5.80 -13.92 4.78
C LEU A 209 -5.53 -15.00 3.71
N PRO A 210 -6.58 -15.57 3.09
CA PRO A 210 -6.40 -16.59 2.07
C PRO A 210 -5.79 -15.99 0.80
N LYS A 211 -5.06 -16.81 0.04
CA LYS A 211 -4.41 -16.38 -1.21
C LYS A 211 -5.40 -15.90 -2.26
N GLU A 212 -6.61 -16.46 -2.27
CA GLU A 212 -7.71 -16.08 -3.15
C GLU A 212 -8.30 -14.70 -2.83
N ALA A 213 -8.02 -14.16 -1.64
CA ALA A 213 -8.35 -12.78 -1.25
C ALA A 213 -7.16 -11.82 -1.46
N THR A 214 -6.06 -12.31 -2.03
CA THR A 214 -4.85 -11.53 -2.33
C THR A 214 -4.64 -11.49 -3.85
N VAL A 215 -4.41 -10.29 -4.41
CA VAL A 215 -4.11 -10.11 -5.83
C VAL A 215 -2.74 -9.47 -6.03
N LEU A 216 -1.95 -10.02 -6.96
CA LEU A 216 -0.73 -9.40 -7.47
C LEU A 216 -1.01 -8.63 -8.77
N VAL A 217 -0.58 -7.38 -8.86
CA VAL A 217 -0.51 -6.60 -10.11
C VAL A 217 0.95 -6.41 -10.50
N ASP A 218 1.32 -6.81 -11.71
CA ASP A 218 2.71 -6.86 -12.18
C ASP A 218 2.77 -6.81 -13.70
N ASP A 219 3.80 -6.17 -14.25
CA ASP A 219 4.06 -6.14 -15.71
C ASP A 219 4.93 -7.29 -16.20
N ASP A 220 5.54 -8.07 -15.31
CA ASP A 220 6.32 -9.25 -15.68
C ASP A 220 5.43 -10.52 -15.68
N ARG A 221 5.27 -11.10 -16.86
CA ARG A 221 4.50 -12.35 -17.06
C ARG A 221 5.02 -13.52 -16.23
N ALA A 222 6.32 -13.58 -15.95
CA ALA A 222 6.91 -14.62 -15.12
C ALA A 222 6.51 -14.47 -13.66
N ASN A 223 6.45 -13.24 -13.13
CA ASN A 223 5.95 -12.97 -11.78
C ASN A 223 4.47 -13.36 -11.67
N ILE A 224 3.66 -12.95 -12.64
CA ILE A 224 2.24 -13.32 -12.75
C ILE A 224 2.05 -14.84 -12.79
N ALA A 225 2.78 -15.55 -13.67
CA ALA A 225 2.66 -16.99 -13.79
C ALA A 225 3.03 -17.73 -12.50
N ARG A 226 4.07 -17.25 -11.78
CA ARG A 226 4.50 -17.81 -10.50
C ARG A 226 3.47 -17.57 -9.40
N ALA A 227 3.00 -16.34 -9.23
CA ALA A 227 1.98 -16.01 -8.23
C ALA A 227 0.69 -16.80 -8.45
N LYS A 228 0.26 -16.94 -9.72
CA LYS A 228 -0.89 -17.76 -10.08
C LYS A 228 -0.69 -19.24 -9.74
N LYS A 229 0.50 -19.79 -10.00
CA LYS A 229 0.86 -21.18 -9.61
C LYS A 229 0.82 -21.37 -8.10
N ASP A 230 1.16 -20.34 -7.34
CA ASP A 230 1.13 -20.36 -5.89
C ASP A 230 -0.28 -20.17 -5.29
N GLY A 231 -1.30 -19.92 -6.12
CA GLY A 231 -2.70 -19.80 -5.71
C GLY A 231 -3.20 -18.37 -5.49
N TYR A 232 -2.38 -17.36 -5.79
CA TYR A 232 -2.81 -15.96 -5.74
C TYR A 232 -3.66 -15.61 -6.96
N LYS A 233 -4.57 -14.64 -6.80
CA LYS A 233 -5.14 -13.95 -7.96
C LYS A 233 -4.08 -13.03 -8.55
N THR A 234 -4.15 -12.78 -9.85
CA THR A 234 -3.12 -12.02 -10.56
C THR A 234 -3.72 -11.19 -11.67
N ILE A 235 -3.18 -9.99 -11.86
CA ILE A 235 -3.53 -9.09 -12.94
C ILE A 235 -2.25 -8.71 -13.64
N PHE A 236 -2.15 -9.11 -14.90
CA PHE A 236 -1.06 -8.67 -15.75
C PHE A 236 -1.34 -7.24 -16.19
N TYR A 237 -0.43 -6.33 -15.84
CA TYR A 237 -0.47 -4.95 -16.33
C TYR A 237 0.40 -4.85 -17.58
N ASP A 238 -0.16 -4.41 -18.70
CA ASP A 238 0.62 -4.18 -19.91
C ASP A 238 0.98 -2.68 -19.99
N PRO A 239 2.25 -2.30 -19.74
CA PRO A 239 2.66 -0.90 -19.71
C PRO A 239 2.59 -0.22 -21.08
N THR A 240 2.39 -0.99 -22.15
CA THR A 240 2.24 -0.48 -23.53
C THR A 240 0.81 -0.08 -23.86
N ILE A 241 -0.18 -0.52 -23.05
CA ILE A 241 -1.55 -0.09 -23.23
C ILE A 241 -1.67 1.35 -22.71
N PRO A 242 -2.26 2.28 -23.50
CA PRO A 242 -2.45 3.65 -23.06
C PRO A 242 -3.22 3.72 -21.73
N HIS A 243 -2.85 4.67 -20.86
CA HIS A 243 -3.40 4.87 -19.51
C HIS A 243 -4.94 4.96 -19.47
N ASN A 244 -5.57 5.35 -20.57
CA ASN A 244 -7.02 5.45 -20.72
C ASN A 244 -7.74 4.12 -21.04
N LYS A 245 -7.02 2.99 -21.10
CA LYS A 245 -7.56 1.65 -21.35
C LYS A 245 -7.07 0.68 -20.27
N PHE A 246 -7.63 0.80 -19.08
CA PHE A 246 -7.31 -0.11 -17.99
C PHE A 246 -7.94 -1.50 -18.24
N PRO A 247 -7.27 -2.62 -17.92
CA PRO A 247 -7.90 -3.94 -17.99
C PRO A 247 -9.11 -4.02 -17.05
N SER A 248 -10.23 -4.56 -17.53
CA SER A 248 -11.37 -4.87 -16.67
C SER A 248 -11.01 -6.00 -15.70
N PHE A 249 -11.26 -5.78 -14.41
CA PHE A 249 -10.96 -6.70 -13.30
C PHE A 249 -11.98 -7.83 -13.16
#